data_AF-A0A6L4ZIR8-F1
#
_entry.id   AF-A0A6L4ZIR8-F1
#
_cell.length_a   1.000
_cell.length_b   1.000
_cell.length_c   1.000
_cell.angle_alpha   90.00
_cell.angle_beta   90.00
_cell.angle_gamma   90.00
#
_symmetry.space_group_name_H-M   'P 1'
#
loop_
_entity.id
_entity.type
_entity.pdbx_description
1 polymer ?
#
loop_
_entity_poly.entity_id
_entity_poly.type
_entity_poly.pdbx_seq_one_letter_code
_entity_poly.pdbx_strand_id
1 'polypeptide(L)'
;MLKDIEDPRIERCKLHQLIDILVIAICAVICGAETWKEIEEFGKSKKDWLESILELANGIPSSDTFRRVISRIKPCEFQERFLKWIEIIRKNIDKEVIAIDGKTLRRAHNKQIGKTAIHIVSAWANSNKLVIGQIKTEEKSNKITVIPELLQILEIT
;
A
#
# COMPACT_ATOMS: atom_id res chain seq x y z
N MET A 1 -1.07 12.91 -2.14
CA MET A 1 -0.62 12.44 -0.82
C MET A 1 -1.62 11.42 -0.27
N LEU A 2 -1.21 10.58 0.69
CA LEU A 2 -2.12 9.58 1.31
C LEU A 2 -3.39 10.20 1.92
N LYS A 3 -3.30 11.45 2.41
CA LYS A 3 -4.45 12.22 2.90
C LYS A 3 -5.49 12.60 1.84
N ASP A 4 -5.14 12.51 0.55
CA ASP A 4 -6.00 12.90 -0.57
C ASP A 4 -6.77 11.70 -1.15
N ILE A 5 -6.74 10.55 -0.46
CA ILE A 5 -7.55 9.38 -0.83
C ILE A 5 -9.01 9.68 -0.49
N GLU A 6 -9.90 9.46 -1.45
CA GLU A 6 -11.34 9.55 -1.25
C GLU A 6 -11.75 8.56 -0.15
N ASP A 7 -12.41 9.06 0.90
CA ASP A 7 -12.87 8.20 1.99
C ASP A 7 -14.11 7.41 1.54
N PRO A 8 -14.02 6.08 1.35
CA PRO A 8 -15.12 5.29 0.82
C PRO A 8 -16.19 4.98 1.89
N ARG A 9 -16.04 5.51 3.11
CA ARG A 9 -16.99 5.32 4.21
C ARG A 9 -18.10 6.37 4.13
N ILE A 10 -19.30 5.95 4.53
CA ILE A 10 -20.40 6.88 4.79
C ILE A 10 -20.06 7.77 5.98
N GLU A 11 -20.46 9.05 5.95
CA GLU A 11 -20.13 10.06 6.98
C GLU A 11 -20.41 9.58 8.40
N ARG A 12 -21.60 9.02 8.65
CA ARG A 12 -22.00 8.48 9.97
C ARG A 12 -21.15 7.31 10.49
N CYS A 13 -20.25 6.76 9.68
CA CYS A 13 -19.36 5.65 10.03
C CYS A 13 -17.88 6.06 10.12
N LYS A 14 -17.58 7.36 10.19
CA LYS A 14 -16.22 7.90 10.28
C LYS A 14 -15.85 8.22 11.73
N LEU A 15 -15.76 7.20 12.57
CA LEU A 15 -15.29 7.37 13.95
C LEU A 15 -13.78 7.70 14.00
N HIS A 16 -12.97 7.00 13.22
CA HIS A 16 -11.52 7.26 13.14
C HIS A 16 -11.17 8.00 11.84
N GLN A 17 -10.19 8.90 11.90
CA GLN A 17 -9.63 9.55 10.72
C GLN A 17 -9.15 8.49 9.71
N LEU A 18 -9.35 8.74 8.40
CA LEU A 18 -8.89 7.80 7.38
C LEU A 18 -7.37 7.68 7.39
N ILE A 19 -6.68 8.81 7.56
CA ILE A 19 -5.22 8.85 7.57
C ILE A 19 -4.63 8.02 8.72
N ASP A 20 -5.23 8.06 9.91
CA ASP A 20 -4.79 7.27 11.06
C ASP A 20 -4.87 5.77 10.75
N ILE A 21 -5.98 5.32 10.17
CA ILE A 21 -6.18 3.91 9.78
C ILE A 21 -5.09 3.48 8.78
N LEU A 22 -4.81 4.33 7.78
CA LEU A 22 -3.83 4.02 6.75
C LEU A 22 -2.40 3.96 7.30
N VAL A 23 -2.00 4.96 8.09
CA VAL A 23 -0.65 5.04 8.65
C VAL A 23 -0.37 3.88 9.60
N ILE A 24 -1.32 3.54 10.49
CA ILE A 24 -1.18 2.41 11.41
C ILE A 24 -1.05 1.10 10.63
N ALA A 25 -1.90 0.87 9.63
CA ALA A 25 -1.86 -0.35 8.83
C ALA A 25 -0.52 -0.51 8.07
N ILE A 26 -0.01 0.58 7.47
CA ILE A 26 1.27 0.57 6.78
C ILE A 26 2.42 0.26 7.76
N CYS A 27 2.46 0.94 8.91
CA CYS A 27 3.51 0.71 9.91
C CYS A 27 3.49 -0.73 10.44
N ALA A 28 2.30 -1.24 10.76
CA ALA A 28 2.14 -2.60 11.24
C ALA A 28 2.63 -3.65 10.21
N VAL A 29 2.26 -3.49 8.94
CA VAL A 29 2.68 -4.40 7.87
C VAL A 29 4.19 -4.34 7.63
N ILE A 30 4.79 -3.14 7.67
CA ILE A 30 6.26 -2.98 7.60
C ILE A 30 6.94 -3.69 8.77
N CYS A 31 6.34 -3.64 9.95
CA CYS A 31 6.81 -4.35 11.15
C CYS A 31 6.47 -5.85 11.15
N GLY A 32 5.90 -6.40 10.08
CA GLY A 32 5.68 -7.83 9.90
C GLY A 32 4.28 -8.33 10.29
N ALA A 33 3.31 -7.46 10.52
CA ALA A 33 1.92 -7.89 10.72
C ALA A 33 1.35 -8.52 9.44
N GLU A 34 0.83 -9.74 9.55
CA GLU A 34 0.21 -10.50 8.45
C GLU A 34 -1.33 -10.54 8.56
N THR A 35 -1.88 -10.18 9.72
CA THR A 35 -3.32 -10.26 10.02
C THR A 35 -3.90 -8.95 10.54
N TRP A 36 -5.23 -8.77 10.39
CA TRP A 36 -5.93 -7.60 10.92
C TRP A 36 -5.84 -7.47 12.45
N LYS A 37 -5.73 -8.59 13.16
CA LYS A 37 -5.55 -8.60 14.62
C LYS A 37 -4.16 -8.12 15.00
N GLU A 38 -3.13 -8.57 14.30
CA GLU A 38 -1.76 -8.09 14.51
C GLU A 38 -1.63 -6.60 14.21
N ILE A 39 -2.37 -6.06 13.24
CA ILE A 39 -2.41 -4.61 13.00
C ILE A 39 -3.03 -3.86 14.20
N GLU A 40 -4.12 -4.35 14.75
CA GLU A 40 -4.73 -3.78 15.96
C GLU A 40 -3.78 -3.89 17.17
N GLU A 41 -3.14 -5.04 17.37
CA GLU A 41 -2.16 -5.28 18.43
C GLU A 41 -0.95 -4.36 18.30
N PHE A 42 -0.43 -4.18 17.07
CA PHE A 42 0.63 -3.21 16.79
C PHE A 42 0.19 -1.80 17.22
N GLY A 43 -1.00 -1.37 16.76
CA GLY A 43 -1.54 -0.06 17.11
C GLY A 43 -1.66 0.16 18.61
N LYS A 44 -2.14 -0.86 19.35
CA LYS A 44 -2.22 -0.84 20.82
C LYS A 44 -0.85 -0.78 21.47
N SER A 45 0.11 -1.58 20.98
CA SER A 45 1.46 -1.65 21.55
C SER A 45 2.32 -0.40 21.31
N LYS A 46 2.01 0.34 20.23
CA LYS A 46 2.73 1.56 19.82
C LYS A 46 1.88 2.82 19.99
N LYS A 47 0.80 2.75 20.77
CA LYS A 47 -0.17 3.82 20.92
C LYS A 47 0.49 5.16 21.26
N ASP A 48 1.33 5.20 22.29
CA ASP A 48 2.00 6.44 22.74
C ASP A 48 2.86 7.07 21.63
N TRP A 49 3.56 6.24 20.84
CA TRP A 49 4.32 6.71 19.70
C TRP A 49 3.41 7.21 18.57
N LEU A 50 2.31 6.50 18.30
CA LEU A 50 1.35 6.91 17.28
C LEU A 50 0.63 8.21 17.66
N GLU A 51 0.32 8.45 18.93
CA GLU A 51 -0.28 9.71 19.42
C GLU A 51 0.68 10.91 19.27
N SER A 52 2.00 10.67 19.16
CA SER A 52 2.96 11.74 18.87
C SER A 52 2.95 12.22 17.42
N ILE A 53 2.36 11.44 16.49
CA ILE A 53 2.36 11.71 15.05
C ILE A 53 0.97 11.73 14.40
N LEU A 54 -0.06 11.24 15.09
CA LEU A 54 -1.44 11.13 14.63
C LEU A 54 -2.40 11.71 15.67
N GLU A 55 -3.57 12.18 15.23
CA GLU A 55 -4.56 12.76 16.14
C GLU A 55 -5.21 11.72 17.05
N LEU A 56 -5.54 10.54 16.50
CA LEU A 56 -6.14 9.42 17.24
C LEU A 56 -7.28 9.83 18.19
N ALA A 57 -8.15 10.75 17.77
CA ALA A 57 -9.21 11.31 18.61
C ALA A 57 -10.12 10.24 19.27
N ASN A 58 -10.26 9.08 18.63
CA ASN A 58 -11.05 7.95 19.12
C ASN A 58 -10.19 6.69 19.40
N GLY A 59 -8.88 6.86 19.57
CA GLY A 59 -7.92 5.79 19.83
C GLY A 59 -7.69 4.86 18.63
N ILE A 60 -7.16 3.66 18.94
CA ILE A 60 -6.77 2.67 17.94
C ILE A 60 -8.02 1.98 17.35
N PRO A 61 -8.18 1.95 16.02
CA PRO A 61 -9.26 1.22 15.36
C PRO A 61 -9.20 -0.28 15.64
N SER A 62 -10.36 -0.95 15.66
CA SER A 62 -10.44 -2.41 15.76
C SER A 62 -10.01 -3.10 14.46
N SER A 63 -9.67 -4.39 14.54
CA SER A 63 -9.34 -5.25 13.41
C SER A 63 -10.44 -5.25 12.33
N ASP A 64 -11.71 -5.21 12.75
CA ASP A 64 -12.85 -5.12 11.83
C ASP A 64 -12.93 -3.78 11.11
N THR A 65 -12.50 -2.70 11.78
CA THR A 65 -12.44 -1.37 11.16
C THR A 65 -11.34 -1.32 10.12
N PHE A 66 -10.13 -1.81 10.42
CA PHE A 66 -9.06 -1.95 9.43
C PHE A 66 -9.52 -2.74 8.21
N ARG A 67 -10.05 -3.95 8.45
CA ARG A 67 -10.54 -4.82 7.38
C ARG A 67 -11.59 -4.12 6.52
N ARG A 68 -12.62 -3.52 7.14
CA ARG A 68 -13.74 -2.88 6.43
C ARG A 68 -13.30 -1.69 5.59
N VAL A 69 -12.40 -0.86 6.11
CA VAL A 69 -11.94 0.35 5.41
C VAL A 69 -11.00 -0.03 4.28
N ILE A 70 -9.97 -0.82 4.55
CA ILE A 70 -8.97 -1.20 3.55
C ILE A 70 -9.59 -2.00 2.40
N SER A 71 -10.58 -2.86 2.68
CA SER A 71 -11.28 -3.62 1.63
C SER A 71 -12.14 -2.75 0.69
N ARG A 72 -12.44 -1.49 1.07
CA ARG A 72 -13.28 -0.57 0.28
C ARG A 72 -12.47 0.47 -0.49
N ILE A 73 -11.19 0.62 -0.16
CA ILE A 73 -10.33 1.57 -0.87
C ILE A 73 -10.07 1.05 -2.28
N LYS A 74 -10.20 1.93 -3.27
CA LYS A 74 -9.91 1.63 -4.67
C LYS A 74 -8.39 1.35 -4.80
N PRO A 75 -7.97 0.15 -5.25
CA PRO A 75 -6.55 -0.21 -5.29
C PRO A 75 -5.69 0.73 -6.16
N CYS A 76 -6.20 1.13 -7.34
CA CYS A 76 -5.46 2.01 -8.25
C CYS A 76 -5.25 3.41 -7.63
N GLU A 77 -6.27 3.96 -6.97
CA GLU A 77 -6.18 5.24 -6.30
C GLU A 77 -5.18 5.19 -5.14
N PHE A 78 -5.26 4.15 -4.31
CA PHE A 78 -4.29 3.97 -3.22
C PHE A 78 -2.87 3.88 -3.75
N GLN A 79 -2.65 3.08 -4.79
CA GLN A 79 -1.33 2.92 -5.41
C GLN A 79 -0.78 4.26 -5.92
N GLU A 80 -1.58 5.02 -6.67
CA GLU A 80 -1.14 6.33 -7.19
C GLU A 80 -0.74 7.29 -6.06
N ARG A 81 -1.57 7.39 -5.01
CA ARG A 81 -1.30 8.29 -3.88
C ARG A 81 -0.10 7.84 -3.05
N PHE A 82 0.08 6.53 -2.90
CA PHE A 82 1.21 5.93 -2.21
C PHE A 82 2.51 6.17 -2.99
N LEU A 83 2.51 5.97 -4.30
CA LEU A 83 3.68 6.25 -5.16
C LEU A 83 4.09 7.73 -5.12
N LYS A 84 3.14 8.65 -5.17
CA LYS A 84 3.41 10.09 -5.00
C LYS A 84 4.05 10.42 -3.65
N TRP A 85 3.64 9.73 -2.59
CA TRP A 85 4.26 9.88 -1.27
C TRP A 85 5.70 9.35 -1.25
N ILE A 86 5.93 8.19 -1.85
CA ILE A 86 7.27 7.61 -2.03
C ILE A 86 8.18 8.51 -2.87
N GLU A 87 7.68 9.14 -3.91
CA GLU A 87 8.48 10.02 -4.78
C GLU A 87 9.03 11.23 -4.02
N ILE A 88 8.27 11.79 -3.07
CA ILE A 88 8.74 12.87 -2.20
C ILE A 88 9.90 12.41 -1.32
N ILE A 89 9.86 11.17 -0.84
CA ILE A 89 10.97 10.58 -0.07
C ILE A 89 12.18 10.39 -1.00
N ARG A 90 11.95 9.92 -2.23
CA ARG A 90 12.99 9.65 -3.25
C ARG A 90 13.75 10.91 -3.68
N LYS A 91 13.09 12.07 -3.79
CA LYS A 91 13.73 13.34 -4.24
C LYS A 91 14.93 13.77 -3.38
N ASN A 92 15.07 13.22 -2.18
CA ASN A 92 16.20 13.50 -1.29
C ASN A 92 17.38 12.54 -1.48
N ILE A 93 17.34 11.65 -2.48
CA ILE A 93 18.29 10.54 -2.62
C ILE A 93 18.89 10.51 -4.03
N ASP A 94 20.22 10.38 -4.08
CA ASP A 94 21.05 10.47 -5.29
C ASP A 94 20.86 9.26 -6.24
N LYS A 95 21.47 9.31 -7.44
CA LYS A 95 21.33 8.30 -8.53
C LYS A 95 21.14 6.86 -8.02
N GLU A 96 20.04 6.21 -8.44
CA GLU A 96 19.62 4.92 -7.91
C GLU A 96 19.55 3.82 -8.98
N VAL A 97 20.03 2.63 -8.64
CA VAL A 97 19.85 1.42 -9.45
C VAL A 97 18.47 0.83 -9.20
N ILE A 98 17.70 0.65 -10.27
CA ILE A 98 16.32 0.15 -10.24
C ILE A 98 16.28 -1.24 -10.86
N ALA A 99 15.95 -2.24 -10.04
CA ALA A 99 15.72 -3.61 -10.47
C ALA A 99 14.25 -3.81 -10.85
N ILE A 100 14.00 -4.36 -12.03
CA ILE A 100 12.63 -4.69 -12.48
C ILE A 100 12.45 -6.20 -12.40
N ASP A 101 11.49 -6.64 -11.59
CA ASP A 101 11.17 -8.05 -11.42
C ASP A 101 9.66 -8.29 -11.41
N GLY A 102 9.23 -9.47 -11.85
CA GLY A 102 7.82 -9.86 -11.83
C GLY A 102 7.53 -10.95 -10.81
N LYS A 103 6.64 -10.63 -9.86
CA LYS A 103 6.22 -11.45 -8.73
C LYS A 103 4.80 -11.98 -8.93
N THR A 104 4.54 -13.19 -8.43
CA THR A 104 3.18 -13.74 -8.32
C THR A 104 2.74 -13.67 -6.88
N LEU A 105 1.61 -13.00 -6.62
CA LEU A 105 1.16 -12.76 -5.25
C LEU A 105 0.55 -14.04 -4.64
N ARG A 106 1.12 -14.49 -3.52
CA ARG A 106 0.66 -15.71 -2.83
C ARG A 106 -0.76 -15.48 -2.29
N ARG A 107 -1.63 -16.50 -2.40
CA ARG A 107 -3.05 -16.46 -1.97
C ARG A 107 -3.93 -15.42 -2.70
N ALA A 108 -3.49 -14.88 -3.83
CA ALA A 108 -4.27 -13.89 -4.60
C ALA A 108 -5.23 -14.49 -5.64
N HIS A 109 -5.47 -15.80 -5.62
CA HIS A 109 -6.39 -16.47 -6.53
C HIS A 109 -7.75 -16.67 -5.83
N ASN A 110 -8.84 -16.60 -6.60
CA ASN A 110 -10.17 -16.95 -6.10
C ASN A 110 -10.87 -17.84 -7.12
N LYS A 111 -10.75 -19.16 -6.92
CA LYS A 111 -11.35 -20.17 -7.82
C LYS A 111 -12.88 -20.08 -7.88
N GLN A 112 -13.55 -19.62 -6.81
CA GLN A 112 -15.01 -19.52 -6.77
C GLN A 112 -15.56 -18.42 -7.70
N ILE A 113 -14.74 -17.41 -8.03
CA ILE A 113 -15.11 -16.30 -8.92
C ILE A 113 -14.21 -16.31 -10.18
N GLY A 114 -13.58 -17.45 -10.49
CA GLY A 114 -12.73 -17.62 -11.69
C GLY A 114 -11.47 -16.73 -11.73
N LYS A 115 -11.06 -16.12 -10.61
CA LYS A 115 -9.88 -15.24 -10.60
C LYS A 115 -8.59 -16.06 -10.45
N THR A 116 -7.72 -15.95 -11.45
CA THR A 116 -6.36 -16.48 -11.44
C THR A 116 -5.47 -15.70 -10.45
N ALA A 117 -4.27 -16.23 -10.19
CA ALA A 117 -3.31 -15.55 -9.31
C ALA A 117 -2.91 -14.19 -9.88
N ILE A 118 -2.79 -13.18 -9.02
CA ILE A 118 -2.36 -11.84 -9.44
C ILE A 118 -0.86 -11.86 -9.74
N HIS A 119 -0.51 -11.49 -10.97
CA HIS A 119 0.86 -11.26 -11.41
C HIS A 119 1.16 -9.76 -11.37
N ILE A 120 2.33 -9.38 -10.86
CA ILE A 120 2.75 -7.98 -10.70
C ILE A 120 4.18 -7.84 -11.19
N VAL A 121 4.47 -6.80 -11.99
CA VAL A 121 5.84 -6.34 -12.26
C VAL A 121 6.12 -5.17 -11.34
N SER A 122 7.23 -5.22 -10.59
CA SER A 122 7.64 -4.22 -9.62
C SER A 122 9.02 -3.65 -9.97
N ALA A 123 9.15 -2.33 -9.86
CA ALA A 123 10.41 -1.60 -9.89
C ALA A 123 10.92 -1.39 -8.47
N TRP A 124 12.05 -2.02 -8.15
CA TRP A 124 12.70 -1.99 -6.85
C TRP A 124 13.94 -1.12 -6.88
N ALA A 125 13.92 -0.09 -6.04
CA ALA A 125 14.99 0.86 -5.84
C ALA A 125 15.96 0.30 -4.78
N ASN A 126 17.16 -0.11 -5.20
CA ASN A 126 18.04 -0.93 -4.36
C ASN A 126 18.67 -0.18 -3.19
N SER A 127 19.00 1.10 -3.40
CA SER A 127 19.60 1.96 -2.37
C SER A 127 18.56 2.28 -1.29
N ASN A 128 17.31 2.51 -1.71
CA ASN A 128 16.20 2.94 -0.84
C ASN A 128 15.38 1.79 -0.27
N LYS A 129 15.66 0.55 -0.69
CA LYS A 129 14.95 -0.66 -0.27
C LYS A 129 13.43 -0.51 -0.43
N LEU A 130 13.01 0.04 -1.57
CA LEU A 130 11.64 0.48 -1.79
C LEU A 130 11.13 0.08 -3.17
N VAL A 131 9.84 -0.25 -3.25
CA VAL A 131 9.14 -0.38 -4.53
C VAL A 131 8.68 1.01 -4.98
N ILE A 132 9.23 1.49 -6.09
CA ILE A 132 8.94 2.83 -6.63
C ILE A 132 7.89 2.81 -7.74
N GLY A 133 7.49 1.63 -8.19
CA GLY A 133 6.43 1.45 -9.17
C GLY A 133 6.04 -0.02 -9.27
N GLN A 134 4.77 -0.28 -9.56
CA GLN A 134 4.31 -1.64 -9.83
C GLN A 134 3.12 -1.64 -10.78
N ILE A 135 3.01 -2.66 -11.63
CA ILE A 135 1.87 -2.85 -12.53
C ILE A 135 1.38 -4.28 -12.43
N LYS A 136 0.05 -4.44 -12.33
CA LYS A 136 -0.60 -5.75 -12.42
C LYS A 136 -0.59 -6.23 -13.87
N THR A 137 -0.21 -7.49 -14.08
CA THR A 137 -0.22 -8.14 -15.40
C THR A 137 -1.31 -9.22 -15.44
N GLU A 138 -1.90 -9.43 -16.61
CA GLU A 138 -2.95 -10.45 -16.78
C GLU A 138 -2.38 -11.87 -16.72
N GLU A 139 -1.18 -12.07 -17.25
CA GLU A 139 -0.50 -13.35 -17.29
C GLU A 139 0.97 -13.23 -16.86
N LYS A 140 1.55 -14.36 -16.42
CA LYS A 140 2.96 -14.48 -16.03
C LYS A 140 3.92 -14.12 -17.17
N SER A 141 3.48 -14.29 -18.42
CA SER A 141 4.27 -14.17 -19.65
C SER A 141 4.41 -12.74 -20.16
N ASN A 142 3.58 -11.80 -19.69
CA ASN A 142 3.47 -10.47 -20.31
C ASN A 142 4.47 -9.44 -19.79
N LYS A 143 5.50 -9.85 -19.03
CA LYS A 143 6.44 -8.92 -18.36
C LYS A 143 7.07 -7.91 -19.33
N ILE A 144 7.46 -8.35 -20.54
CA ILE A 144 8.12 -7.49 -21.54
C ILE A 144 7.19 -6.35 -21.98
N THR A 145 5.91 -6.63 -22.16
CA THR A 145 4.91 -5.68 -22.67
C THR A 145 4.60 -4.56 -21.69
N VAL A 146 4.71 -4.83 -20.38
CA VAL A 146 4.32 -3.90 -19.31
C VAL A 146 5.49 -3.10 -18.73
N ILE A 147 6.73 -3.44 -19.12
CA ILE A 147 7.92 -2.68 -18.72
C ILE A 147 7.90 -1.24 -19.27
N PRO A 148 7.56 -0.98 -20.54
CA PRO A 148 7.45 0.39 -21.05
C PRO A 148 6.45 1.24 -20.27
N GLU A 149 5.28 0.69 -19.96
CA GLU A 149 4.27 1.38 -19.12
C GLU A 149 4.81 1.67 -17.72
N LEU A 150 5.54 0.73 -17.12
CA LEU A 150 6.16 0.92 -15.81
C LEU A 150 7.24 2.00 -15.84
N LEU A 151 8.05 2.07 -16.90
CA LEU A 151 9.08 3.11 -17.05
C LEU A 151 8.47 4.50 -17.25
N GLN A 152 7.34 4.60 -17.96
CA GLN A 152 6.58 5.85 -18.10
C GLN A 152 6.03 6.32 -16.75
N ILE A 153 5.46 5.42 -15.93
CA ILE A 153 4.99 5.76 -14.57
C ILE A 153 6.14 6.30 -13.70
N LEU A 154 7.36 5.83 -13.93
CA LEU A 154 8.54 6.21 -13.15
C LEU A 154 9.25 7.48 -13.66
N GLU A 155 8.84 8.01 -14.82
CA GLU A 155 9.46 9.15 -15.51
C GLU A 155 10.97 8.98 -15.76
N ILE A 156 11.42 7.76 -16.12
CA ILE A 156 12.85 7.43 -16.32
C ILE A 156 13.18 7.24 -17.81
N THR A 157 12.60 8.05 -18.69
CA THR A 157 12.89 8.01 -20.13
C THR A 157 13.21 9.41 -20.64
#